data_AF-A0A7V0JTY1-F1
#
_entry.id   AF-A0A7V0JTY1-F1
#
_cell.length_a   1.000
_cell.length_b   1.000
_cell.length_c   1.000
_cell.angle_alpha   90.00
_cell.angle_beta   90.00
_cell.angle_gamma   90.00
#
_symmetry.space_group_name_H-M   'P 1'
#
loop_
_entity.id
_entity.type
_entity.pdbx_description
1 polymer ?
#
loop_
_entity_poly.entity_id
_entity_poly.type
_entity_poly.pdbx_seq_one_letter_code
_entity_poly.pdbx_strand_id
1 'polypeptide(L)'
;MWEIALGLVLYQLGLSFRKTAKVLGLLGKGVSHVAVWYWNRKVGKEGIKLHRSLLPPVIVVDETWVKVGGEEAWIYVALDPTLWR
;
A
#
# COMPACT_ATOMS: atom_id res chain seq x y z
N MET A 1 5.99 -1.73 19.31
CA MET A 1 4.79 -1.09 18.72
C MET A 1 4.32 -1.93 17.53
N TRP A 2 3.85 -3.16 17.80
CA TRP A 2 3.49 -4.15 16.78
C TRP A 2 2.12 -3.88 16.16
N GLU A 3 1.27 -3.17 16.89
CA GLU A 3 -0.08 -2.76 16.50
C GLU A 3 -0.09 -1.89 15.23
N ILE A 4 0.94 -1.06 15.02
CA ILE A 4 1.08 -0.26 13.79
C ILE A 4 1.40 -1.17 12.60
N ALA A 5 2.40 -2.04 12.74
CA ALA A 5 2.81 -2.96 11.68
C ALA A 5 1.66 -3.89 11.28
N LEU A 6 0.97 -4.49 12.27
CA LEU A 6 -0.20 -5.31 12.01
C LEU A 6 -1.34 -4.50 11.38
N GLY A 7 -1.58 -3.27 11.84
CA GLY A 7 -2.58 -2.38 11.25
C GLY A 7 -2.35 -2.08 9.77
N LEU A 8 -1.09 -1.89 9.35
CA LEU A 8 -0.70 -1.72 7.95
C LEU A 8 -0.93 -2.99 7.14
N VAL A 9 -0.48 -4.15 7.64
CA VAL A 9 -0.63 -5.44 6.96
C VAL A 9 -2.12 -5.79 6.77
N LEU A 10 -2.93 -5.64 7.81
CA LEU A 10 -4.37 -5.91 7.72
C LEU A 10 -5.06 -5.02 6.67
N TYR A 11 -4.67 -3.75 6.57
CA TYR A 11 -5.19 -2.87 5.53
C TYR A 11 -4.75 -3.32 4.12
N GLN A 12 -3.48 -3.68 3.95
CA GLN A 12 -2.95 -4.18 2.67
C GLN A 12 -3.60 -5.51 2.23
N LEU A 13 -4.06 -6.33 3.19
CA LEU A 13 -4.86 -7.53 2.96
C LEU A 13 -6.35 -7.24 2.64
N GLY A 14 -6.73 -5.97 2.53
CA GLY A 14 -8.07 -5.56 2.10
C GLY A 14 -9.06 -5.25 3.23
N LEU A 15 -8.64 -5.22 4.50
CA LEU A 15 -9.53 -4.76 5.57
C LEU A 15 -9.70 -3.24 5.51
N SER A 16 -10.93 -2.77 5.73
CA SER A 16 -11.16 -1.34 5.94
C SER A 16 -10.55 -0.87 7.27
N PHE A 17 -10.23 0.41 7.40
CA PHE A 17 -9.67 0.99 8.65
C PHE A 17 -10.51 0.68 9.89
N ARG A 18 -11.85 0.63 9.74
CA ARG A 18 -12.77 0.27 10.83
C ARG A 18 -12.64 -1.20 11.22
N LYS A 19 -12.55 -2.10 10.23
CA LYS A 19 -12.33 -3.54 10.48
C LYS A 19 -10.96 -3.76 11.13
N THR A 20 -9.92 -3.10 10.65
CA THR A 20 -8.57 -3.15 11.24
C THR A 20 -8.57 -2.70 12.70
N ALA A 21 -9.17 -1.55 13.01
CA ALA A 21 -9.30 -1.07 14.39
C ALA A 21 -10.07 -2.05 15.29
N LYS A 22 -11.14 -2.69 14.77
CA LYS A 22 -11.88 -3.72 15.49
C LYS A 22 -11.02 -4.94 15.80
N VAL A 23 -10.24 -5.44 14.83
CA VAL A 23 -9.31 -6.57 15.03
C VAL A 23 -8.25 -6.23 16.07
N LEU A 24 -7.65 -5.04 16.00
CA LEU A 24 -6.70 -4.58 17.03
C LEU A 24 -7.35 -4.50 18.41
N GLY A 25 -8.61 -4.04 18.49
CA GLY A 25 -9.39 -4.04 19.73
C GLY A 25 -9.60 -5.44 20.32
N LEU A 26 -9.91 -6.44 19.47
CA LEU A 26 -10.02 -7.85 19.89
C LEU A 26 -8.69 -8.40 20.43
N LEU A 27 -7.56 -7.86 19.99
CA LEU A 27 -6.21 -8.20 20.48
C LEU A 27 -5.78 -7.34 21.68
N GLY A 28 -6.70 -6.61 22.32
CA GLY A 28 -6.43 -5.78 23.49
C GLY A 28 -5.81 -4.41 23.17
N LYS A 29 -5.84 -3.97 21.91
CA LYS A 29 -5.31 -2.67 21.45
C LYS A 29 -6.44 -1.77 20.98
N GLY A 30 -6.97 -0.95 21.90
CA GLY A 30 -7.97 0.06 21.58
C GLY A 30 -7.38 1.20 20.76
N VAL A 31 -7.63 1.20 19.45
CA VAL A 31 -7.19 2.27 18.54
C VAL A 31 -8.34 2.75 17.67
N SER A 32 -8.34 4.03 17.31
CA SER A 32 -9.34 4.57 16.40
C SER A 32 -9.02 4.18 14.96
N HIS A 33 -10.05 4.05 14.12
CA HIS A 33 -9.86 3.85 12.68
C HIS A 33 -9.12 5.03 12.03
N VAL A 34 -9.20 6.24 12.62
CA VAL A 34 -8.45 7.43 12.20
C VAL A 34 -6.95 7.26 12.44
N ALA A 35 -6.55 6.63 13.55
CA ALA A 35 -5.15 6.31 13.81
C ALA A 35 -4.60 5.34 12.75
N VAL A 36 -5.37 4.30 12.38
CA VAL A 36 -4.99 3.36 11.32
C VAL A 36 -4.85 4.06 9.96
N TRP A 37 -5.77 4.97 9.64
CA TRP A 37 -5.68 5.81 8.44
C TRP A 37 -4.42 6.69 8.46
N TYR A 38 -4.12 7.31 9.59
CA TYR A 38 -2.95 8.18 9.73
C TYR A 38 -1.65 7.41 9.54
N TRP A 39 -1.54 6.17 10.08
CA TRP A 39 -0.37 5.31 9.85
C TRP A 39 -0.18 4.98 8.37
N ASN A 40 -1.25 4.56 7.67
CA ASN A 40 -1.19 4.28 6.23
C ASN A 40 -0.79 5.52 5.43
N ARG A 41 -1.38 6.67 5.75
CA ARG A 41 -1.06 7.95 5.09
C ARG A 41 0.40 8.37 5.33
N LYS A 42 0.93 8.15 6.54
CA LYS A 42 2.31 8.50 6.87
C LYS A 42 3.30 7.63 6.08
N VAL A 43 3.07 6.32 6.01
CA VAL A 43 3.90 5.40 5.21
C VAL A 43 3.83 5.74 3.72
N GLY A 44 2.64 6.01 3.19
CA GLY A 44 2.48 6.44 1.80
C GLY A 44 3.20 7.76 1.47
N LYS A 45 3.32 8.68 2.43
CA LYS A 45 4.07 9.94 2.27
C LYS A 45 5.58 9.77 2.28
N GLU A 46 6.12 8.74 2.93
CA GLU A 46 7.57 8.47 2.93
C GLU A 46 8.08 8.00 1.56
N GLY A 47 7.17 7.73 0.62
CA GLY A 47 7.39 7.95 -0.80
C GLY A 47 7.94 6.77 -1.58
N ILE A 48 7.56 6.75 -2.86
CA ILE A 48 8.14 5.92 -3.91
C ILE A 48 9.60 6.35 -4.05
N LYS A 49 10.53 5.48 -3.66
CA LYS A 49 11.94 5.70 -3.94
C LYS A 49 12.16 5.45 -5.43
N LEU A 50 12.50 6.50 -6.17
CA LEU A 50 12.96 6.36 -7.55
C LEU A 50 14.18 5.44 -7.57
N HIS A 51 14.05 4.32 -8.28
CA HIS A 51 15.16 3.43 -8.53
C HIS A 51 16.18 4.18 -9.40
N ARG A 52 17.41 4.34 -8.90
CA ARG A 52 18.48 5.10 -9.58
C ARG A 52 19.49 4.20 -10.30
N SER A 53 19.19 2.91 -10.45
CA SER A 53 20.08 1.99 -11.17
C SER A 53 19.95 2.18 -12.69
N LEU A 54 20.88 1.58 -13.43
CA LEU A 54 20.72 1.46 -14.88
C LEU A 54 19.46 0.67 -15.20
N LEU A 55 18.63 1.22 -16.09
CA LEU A 55 17.47 0.50 -16.61
C LEU A 55 17.95 -0.69 -17.47
N PRO A 56 17.25 -1.83 -17.42
CA PRO A 56 17.54 -2.96 -18.30
C PRO A 56 17.28 -2.59 -19.77
N PRO A 57 17.87 -3.31 -20.73
CA PRO A 57 17.71 -3.02 -22.16
C PRO A 57 16.26 -3.22 -22.66
N VAL A 58 15.45 -4.00 -21.94
CA VAL A 58 14.03 -4.24 -22.24
C VAL A 58 13.23 -4.06 -20.96
N ILE A 59 12.12 -3.33 -21.04
CA ILE A 59 11.15 -3.15 -19.97
C ILE A 59 9.77 -3.49 -20.53
N VAL A 60 8.99 -4.26 -19.78
CA VAL A 60 7.57 -4.48 -20.07
C VAL A 60 6.77 -3.49 -19.22
N VAL A 61 5.88 -2.74 -19.85
CA VAL A 61 5.01 -1.78 -19.15
C VAL A 61 3.58 -2.28 -19.25
N ASP A 62 2.92 -2.42 -18.10
CA ASP A 62 1.49 -2.67 -18.00
C ASP A 62 0.75 -1.41 -17.55
N GLU A 63 -0.39 -1.15 -18.18
CA GLU A 63 -1.28 -0.02 -17.86
C GLU A 63 -2.57 -0.56 -17.27
N THR A 64 -2.88 -0.12 -16.05
CA THR A 64 -4.13 -0.48 -15.36
C THR A 64 -4.96 0.78 -15.10
N TRP A 65 -6.14 0.84 -15.70
CA TRP A 65 -7.16 1.84 -15.36
C TRP A 65 -7.86 1.51 -14.05
N VAL A 66 -8.02 2.50 -13.18
CA VAL A 66 -8.72 2.39 -11.90
C VAL A 66 -9.64 3.58 -11.67
N LYS A 67 -10.70 3.37 -10.89
CA LYS A 67 -11.59 4.44 -10.43
C LYS A 67 -11.48 4.61 -8.92
N VAL A 68 -11.04 5.77 -8.46
CA VAL A 68 -10.79 6.07 -7.05
C VAL A 68 -11.60 7.31 -6.66
N GLY A 69 -12.52 7.18 -5.70
CA GLY A 69 -13.31 8.32 -5.23
C GLY A 69 -14.21 8.96 -6.29
N GLY A 70 -14.51 8.25 -7.38
CA GLY A 70 -15.27 8.79 -8.52
C GLY A 70 -14.39 9.35 -9.64
N GLU A 71 -13.11 9.58 -9.38
CA GLU A 71 -12.12 10.03 -10.36
C GLU A 71 -11.46 8.83 -11.06
N GLU A 72 -11.11 9.03 -12.32
CA GLU A 72 -10.37 8.05 -13.12
C GLU A 72 -8.86 8.26 -12.93
N ALA A 73 -8.13 7.17 -12.74
CA ALA A 73 -6.68 7.18 -12.60
C ALA A 73 -6.08 5.99 -13.35
N TRP A 74 -4.82 6.14 -13.74
CA TRP A 74 -4.04 5.11 -14.43
C TRP A 74 -2.81 4.77 -13.62
N ILE A 75 -2.59 3.48 -13.40
CA ILE A 75 -1.40 2.94 -12.77
C ILE A 75 -0.55 2.32 -13.88
N TYR A 76 0.68 2.79 -14.01
CA TYR A 76 1.66 2.22 -14.92
C TYR A 76 2.69 1.43 -14.12
N VAL A 77 2.86 0.15 -14.45
CA VAL A 77 3.83 -0.73 -13.80
C VAL A 77 4.89 -1.12 -14.83
N ALA A 78 6.12 -0.68 -14.60
CA ALA A 78 7.28 -1.06 -15.40
C ALA A 78 8.00 -2.24 -14.74
N LEU A 79 8.16 -3.34 -15.48
CA LEU A 79 8.76 -4.58 -15.01
C LEU A 79 9.99 -4.92 -15.85
N ASP A 80 11.04 -5.38 -15.18
CA ASP A 80 12.17 -6.01 -15.85
C ASP A 80 11.84 -7.50 -16.09
N PRO A 81 11.70 -7.94 -17.35
CA PRO A 81 11.34 -9.32 -17.66
C PRO A 81 12.43 -10.34 -17.30
N THR A 82 13.63 -9.88 -16.94
CA THR A 82 14.74 -10.75 -16.54
C THR A 82 14.73 -11.09 -15.05
N LEU A 83 13.98 -10.34 -14.22
CA LEU A 83 13.87 -10.58 -12.77
C LEU A 83 13.14 -11.89 -12.40
N TRP A 84 12.53 -12.58 -13.36
CA TRP A 84 11.73 -13.80 -13.14
C TRP A 84 12.44 -15.08 -13.60
N ARG A 85 13.71 -14.99 -13.99
CA ARG A 85 14.58 -16.13 -14.32
C ARG A 85 15.40 -16.54 -13.10
#